data_AF-A0A2V7JR87-F1
#
_entry.id   AF-A0A2V7JR87-F1
#
_cell.length_a   1.000
_cell.length_b   1.000
_cell.length_c   1.000
_cell.angle_alpha   90.00
_cell.angle_beta   90.00
_cell.angle_gamma   90.00
#
_symmetry.space_group_name_H-M   'P 1'
#
loop_
_entity.id
_entity.type
_entity.pdbx_description
1 polymer ?
#
loop_
_entity_poly.entity_id
_entity_poly.type
_entity_poly.pdbx_seq_one_letter_code
_entity_poly.pdbx_strand_id
1 'polypeptide(L)' 'MRDGPVRRLLVITYHFPPDGAIGGQRWAGLSKYLARLGWDVDVITAAAETP' A
#
# COMPACT_ATOMS: atom_id res chain seq x y z
N MET A 1 -11.50 9.68 22.41
CA MET A 1 -10.35 9.46 21.51
C MET A 1 -9.88 8.04 21.77
N ARG A 2 -9.94 7.12 20.79
CA ARG A 2 -9.52 5.73 21.02
C ARG A 2 -8.04 5.61 20.68
N ASP A 3 -7.20 5.78 21.69
CA ASP A 3 -5.77 5.50 21.64
C ASP A 3 -5.55 3.98 21.81
N GLY A 4 -5.78 3.22 20.73
CA GLY A 4 -5.31 1.85 20.58
C GLY A 4 -4.03 1.83 19.73
N PRO A 5 -3.16 0.82 19.86
CA PRO A 5 -1.95 0.73 19.04
C PRO A 5 -2.34 0.74 17.55
N VAL A 6 -1.70 1.63 16.78
CA VAL A 6 -1.92 1.76 15.34
C VAL A 6 -1.54 0.43 14.68
N ARG A 7 -2.45 -0.13 13.89
CA ARG A 7 -2.22 -1.40 13.21
C ARG A 7 -1.34 -1.13 11.99
N ARG A 8 -0.15 -1.73 11.93
CA ARG A 8 0.81 -1.53 10.83
C ARG A 8 0.76 -2.69 9.84
N LEU A 9 0.79 -2.38 8.54
CA LEU A 9 0.90 -3.33 7.45
C LEU A 9 2.06 -2.93 6.53
N LEU A 10 2.94 -3.90 6.24
CA LEU A 10 3.96 -3.77 5.20
C LEU A 10 3.54 -4.62 4.00
N VAL A 11 3.42 -3.99 2.83
CA VAL A 11 3.13 -4.66 1.55
C VAL A 11 4.40 -4.68 0.72
N ILE A 12 4.85 -5.87 0.32
CA ILE A 12 5.97 -6.06 -0.60
C ILE A 12 5.38 -6.60 -1.90
N THR A 13 5.42 -5.79 -2.96
CA THR A 13 4.81 -6.14 -4.25
C THR A 13 5.66 -5.63 -5.39
N TYR A 14 5.88 -6.45 -6.41
CA TYR A 14 6.64 -6.01 -7.59
C TYR A 14 5.91 -4.87 -8.33
N HIS A 15 4.58 -4.95 -8.42
CA HIS A 15 3.74 -3.96 -9.10
C HIS A 15 3.00 -3.09 -8.07
N PHE A 16 3.07 -1.77 -8.23
CA PHE A 16 2.28 -0.78 -7.49
C PHE A 16 2.20 0.53 -8.30
N PRO A 17 1.14 1.36 -8.17
CA PRO A 17 1.08 2.64 -8.87
C PRO A 17 2.36 3.47 -8.70
N PRO A 18 2.89 4.08 -9.77
CA PRO A 18 2.24 4.35 -11.07
C PRO A 18 2.25 3.19 -12.09
N ASP A 19 2.79 2.02 -11.77
CA ASP A 19 2.72 0.84 -12.64
C ASP A 19 1.26 0.45 -12.94
N GLY A 20 0.91 0.32 -14.22
CA GLY A 20 -0.43 0.00 -14.71
C GLY A 20 -0.83 -1.47 -14.55
N ALA A 21 0.08 -2.34 -14.09
CA ALA A 21 -0.22 -3.76 -13.89
C ALA A 21 -1.38 -3.98 -12.91
N ILE A 22 -2.33 -4.83 -13.30
CA ILE A 22 -3.55 -5.16 -12.52
C ILE A 22 -3.22 -5.62 -11.10
N GLY A 23 -2.06 -6.29 -10.91
CA GLY A 23 -1.57 -6.70 -9.60
C GLY A 23 -1.36 -5.54 -8.62
N GLY A 24 -0.83 -4.41 -9.09
CA GLY A 24 -0.58 -3.22 -8.26
C GLY A 24 -1.85 -2.47 -7.88
N GLN A 25 -2.85 -2.44 -8.76
CA GLN A 25 -4.11 -1.73 -8.51
C GLN A 25 -4.94 -2.35 -7.38
N ARG A 26 -4.88 -3.68 -7.23
CA ARG A 26 -5.53 -4.38 -6.11
C ARG A 26 -4.95 -3.94 -4.77
N TRP A 27 -3.62 -3.91 -4.67
CA TRP A 27 -2.92 -3.47 -3.46
C TRP A 27 -3.14 -1.99 -3.17
N ALA A 28 -3.20 -1.14 -4.19
CA ALA A 28 -3.52 0.28 -4.02
C ALA A 28 -4.93 0.49 -3.44
N GLY A 29 -5.93 -0.22 -3.98
CA GLY A 29 -7.29 -0.19 -3.47
C GLY A 29 -7.39 -0.66 -2.02
N LEU A 30 -6.79 -1.80 -1.70
CA LEU A 30 -6.77 -2.34 -0.34
C LEU A 30 -6.09 -1.37 0.65
N SER A 31 -4.91 -0.87 0.30
CA SER A 31 -4.13 0.06 1.14
C SER A 31 -4.92 1.33 1.45
N LYS A 32 -5.65 1.87 0.46
CA LYS A 32 -6.52 3.04 0.63
C LYS A 32 -7.62 2.81 1.67
N TYR A 33 -8.27 1.65 1.67
CA TYR A 33 -9.33 1.35 2.64
C TYR A 33 -8.77 1.00 4.03
N LEU A 34 -7.62 0.33 4.11
CA LEU A 34 -6.95 0.05 5.37
C LEU A 34 -6.51 1.34 6.07
N ALA A 35 -5.92 2.29 5.33
CA ALA A 35 -5.58 3.61 5.86
C ALA A 35 -6.80 4.32 6.45
N ARG A 36 -7.96 4.25 5.78
CA ARG A 36 -9.23 4.80 6.30
C ARG A 36 -9.74 4.11 7.56
N LEU A 37 -9.38 2.84 7.76
CA LEU A 37 -9.70 2.07 8.96
C LEU A 37 -8.69 2.31 10.11
N GLY A 38 -7.75 3.24 9.94
CA GLY A 38 -6.75 3.59 10.96
C GLY A 38 -5.51 2.69 10.94
N TRP A 39 -5.25 2.01 9.81
CA TRP A 39 -3.98 1.30 9.62
C TRP A 39 -2.91 2.24 9.08
N ASP A 40 -1.67 2.00 9.51
CA ASP A 40 -0.48 2.57 8.89
C ASP A 40 0.04 1.57 7.85
N VAL A 41 0.09 1.96 6.59
CA VAL A 41 0.40 1.06 5.47
C VAL A 41 1.63 1.56 4.74
N ASP A 42 2.70 0.76 4.82
CA ASP A 42 3.93 0.97 4.07
C ASP A 42 3.94 0.03 2.85
N VAL A 43 4.34 0.55 1.68
CA VAL A 43 4.45 -0.24 0.45
C VAL A 43 5.86 -0.17 -0.09
N ILE A 44 6.50 -1.32 -0.23
CA ILE A 44 7.77 -1.50 -0.92
C ILE A 44 7.46 -2.10 -2.29
N THR A 45 7.86 -1.41 -3.34
CA THR A 45 7.69 -1.87 -4.71
C THR A 45 8.98 -1.79 -5.52
N ALA A 46 8.99 -2.36 -6.73
CA ALA A 46 10.13 -2.26 -7.61
C ALA A 46 10.43 -0.79 -7.89
N ALA A 47 11.72 -0.45 -7.99
CA ALA A 47 12.12 0.90 -8.37
C ALA A 47 11.49 1.25 -9.73
N ALA A 48 11.02 2.48 -9.88
CA ALA A 48 10.57 2.97 -11.18
C ALA A 48 11.68 2.74 -12.20
N GLU A 49 11.33 2.12 -13.33
CA GLU A 49 12.27 1.95 -14.43
C GLU A 49 12.74 3.35 -14.85
N THR A 50 14.05 3.58 -14.78
CA THR A 50 14.63 4.86 -15.19
C THR A 50 14.53 4.92 -16.72
N PRO A 51 14.01 6.02 -17.31
CA PRO A 51 13.93 6.16 -18.77
C PRO A 51 15.30 6.16 -19.43
#